data_AF-A0A254UB50-F1
#
_entry.id   AF-A0A254UB50-F1
#
_cell.length_a   1.000
_cell.length_b   1.000
_cell.length_c   1.000
_cell.angle_alpha   90.00
_cell.angle_beta   90.00
_cell.angle_gamma   90.00
#
_symmetry.space_group_name_H-M   'P 1'
#
loop_
_entity.id
_entity.type
_entity.pdbx_description
1 polymer ?
#
loop_
_entity_poly.entity_id
_entity_poly.type
_entity_poly.pdbx_seq_one_letter_code
_entity_poly.pdbx_strand_id
1 'polypeptide(L)'
;MGLIQGLVAGLSSVADSPIALCAVLTATLIVYSVGLGIYRLTFHPLAKFPGPKLAALTYWYETYYEVFKSPGGQFLFQYHKLHDKYGPIVRISPNEIHIRDASFFEEMFSNSLPWNKPEHLQYRFDNALGTFSTPKHEAHKPRRAALNPFFSKRAITNATPMMQDKLYKLCDRLRREYQGTGKVLRLDWMWGCIASDIIVHYCFNDGYGFINAPDFRSVFIQAMFDLLDMVHVLVQFPWVGVILNRLPQKFVEAVNPGLKSINHYNREMASQITDILRSKEYGTMKESQRKTVFNALLEGGLPPEELTLRRLREEAFTVIGAGFETTRYALAVASYHILSTPSIYKRLREELITAIPDPTNFPPLSELEKLPYLTGCLQECIRMSYGIVQRSPRVSDKFPLIYKTWTIPAGTIISMDNYSVSHDEAIFPDSFTFKPERWLDDPVAPDGRKLTRYLVSFGRGTRSCLGINLAYAEMYISLANVYRNFEFELFETSRESVDVYRDMFLPHPKPGTQGVRVKVL
;
A
#
# COMPACT_ATOMS: atom_id res chain seq x y z
N MET A 1 -35.78 -6.04 -47.72
CA MET A 1 -35.07 -7.33 -47.91
C MET A 1 -33.81 -7.21 -48.77
N GLY A 2 -33.81 -6.48 -49.89
CA GLY A 2 -32.63 -6.39 -50.79
C GLY A 2 -31.34 -5.77 -50.21
N LEU A 3 -31.45 -4.76 -49.33
CA LEU A 3 -30.29 -4.13 -48.66
C LEU A 3 -29.56 -5.09 -47.72
N ILE A 4 -30.32 -5.92 -46.99
CA ILE A 4 -29.76 -6.89 -46.04
C ILE A 4 -29.12 -8.05 -46.80
N GLN A 5 -29.75 -8.54 -47.87
CA GLN A 5 -29.16 -9.58 -48.73
C GLN A 5 -27.89 -9.12 -49.45
N GLY A 6 -27.85 -7.86 -49.91
CA GLY A 6 -26.64 -7.27 -50.50
C GLY A 6 -25.49 -7.10 -49.52
N LEU A 7 -25.79 -6.72 -48.27
CA LEU A 7 -24.80 -6.65 -47.18
C LEU A 7 -24.25 -8.03 -46.83
N VAL A 8 -25.11 -9.04 -46.75
CA VAL A 8 -24.72 -10.43 -46.43
C VAL A 8 -23.87 -11.04 -47.56
N ALA A 9 -24.22 -10.82 -48.83
CA ALA A 9 -23.44 -11.31 -49.97
C ALA A 9 -22.08 -10.59 -50.12
N GLY A 10 -22.03 -9.29 -49.81
CA GLY A 10 -20.77 -8.54 -49.75
C GLY A 10 -19.87 -9.04 -48.63
N LEU A 11 -20.42 -9.27 -47.44
CA LEU A 11 -19.67 -9.80 -46.29
C LEU A 11 -19.16 -11.23 -46.51
N SER A 12 -19.92 -12.09 -47.20
CA SER A 12 -19.45 -13.44 -47.54
C SER A 12 -18.28 -13.41 -48.52
N SER A 13 -18.30 -12.52 -49.53
CA SER A 13 -17.19 -12.39 -50.49
C SER A 13 -15.90 -11.82 -49.86
N VAL A 14 -16.03 -10.99 -48.83
CA VAL A 14 -14.91 -10.42 -48.07
C VAL A 14 -14.31 -11.47 -47.11
N ALA A 15 -15.13 -12.39 -46.61
CA ALA A 15 -14.67 -13.46 -45.73
C ALA A 15 -13.75 -14.47 -46.43
N ASP A 16 -13.89 -14.64 -47.75
CA ASP A 16 -13.09 -15.57 -48.55
C ASP A 16 -11.69 -15.03 -48.91
N SER A 17 -11.43 -13.73 -48.68
CA SER A 17 -10.12 -13.10 -48.90
C SER A 17 -9.52 -12.58 -47.60
N PRO A 18 -8.43 -13.19 -47.10
CA PRO A 18 -7.74 -12.71 -45.89
C PRO A 18 -7.33 -11.24 -45.96
N ILE A 19 -6.99 -10.74 -47.16
CA ILE A 19 -6.60 -9.34 -47.39
C ILE A 19 -7.83 -8.43 -47.26
N ALA A 20 -8.95 -8.79 -47.87
CA ALA A 20 -10.18 -8.00 -47.78
C ALA A 20 -10.72 -7.97 -46.33
N LEU A 21 -10.66 -9.11 -45.63
CA LEU A 21 -11.02 -9.19 -44.22
C LEU A 21 -10.12 -8.29 -43.35
N CYS A 22 -8.80 -8.34 -43.54
CA CYS A 22 -7.86 -7.46 -42.82
C CYS A 22 -8.13 -5.98 -43.10
N ALA A 23 -8.43 -5.62 -44.36
CA ALA A 23 -8.74 -4.24 -44.74
C ALA A 23 -10.03 -3.74 -44.07
N VAL A 24 -11.09 -4.56 -44.06
CA VAL A 24 -12.36 -4.21 -43.39
C VAL A 24 -12.20 -4.10 -41.88
N LEU A 25 -11.47 -5.01 -41.24
CA LEU A 25 -11.18 -4.93 -39.81
C LEU A 25 -10.38 -3.67 -39.46
N THR A 26 -9.38 -3.33 -40.27
CA THR A 26 -8.56 -2.13 -40.08
C THR A 26 -9.39 -0.86 -40.27
N ALA A 27 -10.19 -0.78 -41.33
CA ALA A 27 -11.07 0.36 -41.58
C ALA A 27 -12.09 0.53 -40.45
N THR A 28 -12.71 -0.56 -39.99
CA THR A 28 -13.66 -0.55 -38.87
C THR A 28 -12.99 -0.06 -37.59
N LEU A 29 -11.77 -0.54 -37.28
CA LEU A 29 -11.01 -0.10 -36.13
C LEU A 29 -10.66 1.39 -36.18
N ILE A 30 -10.29 1.91 -37.36
CA ILE A 30 -10.00 3.33 -37.56
C ILE A 30 -11.28 4.17 -37.34
N VAL A 31 -12.38 3.81 -37.99
CA VAL A 31 -13.66 4.54 -37.84
C VAL A 31 -14.12 4.53 -36.39
N TYR A 32 -14.06 3.38 -35.72
CA TYR A 32 -14.38 3.26 -34.31
C TYR A 32 -13.46 4.14 -33.44
N SER A 33 -12.14 4.10 -33.68
CA SER A 33 -11.17 4.87 -32.89
C SER A 33 -11.34 6.38 -33.06
N VAL A 34 -11.59 6.84 -34.29
CA VAL A 34 -11.87 8.25 -34.59
C VAL A 34 -13.19 8.67 -33.95
N GLY A 35 -14.27 7.88 -34.13
CA GLY A 35 -15.57 8.17 -33.53
C GLY A 35 -15.52 8.21 -32.00
N LEU A 36 -14.83 7.24 -31.39
CA LEU A 36 -14.59 7.21 -29.95
C LEU A 36 -13.78 8.43 -29.49
N GLY A 37 -12.79 8.85 -30.27
CA GLY A 37 -11.99 10.03 -29.97
C GLY A 37 -12.80 11.32 -29.99
N ILE A 38 -13.61 11.51 -31.03
CA ILE A 38 -14.55 12.63 -31.12
C ILE A 38 -15.48 12.64 -29.90
N TYR A 39 -16.10 11.49 -29.59
CA TYR A 39 -16.96 11.35 -28.41
C TYR A 39 -16.24 11.74 -27.12
N ARG A 40 -15.06 11.16 -26.83
CA ARG A 40 -14.31 11.39 -25.58
C ARG A 40 -13.89 12.84 -25.38
N LEU A 41 -13.60 13.56 -26.46
CA LEU A 41 -13.10 14.93 -26.44
C LEU A 41 -14.20 16.00 -26.46
N THR A 42 -15.39 15.68 -26.96
CA THR A 42 -16.46 16.68 -27.19
C THR A 42 -17.76 16.34 -26.45
N PHE A 43 -18.30 15.14 -26.62
CA PHE A 43 -19.62 14.75 -26.10
C PHE A 43 -19.57 14.05 -24.73
N HIS A 44 -18.41 13.52 -24.35
CA HIS A 44 -18.25 12.82 -23.08
C HIS A 44 -18.62 13.75 -21.90
N PRO A 45 -19.29 13.26 -20.85
CA PRO A 45 -19.68 14.09 -19.70
C PRO A 45 -18.50 14.80 -19.02
N LEU A 46 -17.29 14.25 -19.19
CA LEU A 46 -16.04 14.81 -18.66
C LEU A 46 -15.31 15.76 -19.63
N ALA A 47 -15.85 16.06 -20.81
CA ALA A 47 -15.20 16.93 -21.80
C ALA A 47 -14.99 18.37 -21.31
N LYS A 48 -15.84 18.83 -20.39
CA LYS A 48 -15.79 20.16 -19.76
C LYS A 48 -14.69 20.31 -18.70
N PHE A 49 -14.13 19.21 -18.19
CA PHE A 49 -13.12 19.27 -17.14
C PHE A 49 -11.74 19.55 -17.75
N PRO A 50 -10.89 20.34 -17.08
CA PRO A 50 -9.58 20.68 -17.60
C PRO A 50 -8.63 19.47 -17.55
N GLY A 51 -7.64 19.44 -18.44
CA GLY A 51 -6.65 18.37 -18.51
C GLY A 51 -6.11 18.15 -19.93
N PRO A 52 -5.05 17.34 -20.09
CA PRO A 52 -4.50 17.03 -21.41
C PRO A 52 -5.53 16.33 -22.30
N LYS A 53 -5.67 16.80 -23.56
CA LYS A 53 -6.54 16.15 -24.53
C LYS A 53 -6.12 14.70 -24.81
N LEU A 54 -4.83 14.39 -24.80
CA LEU A 54 -4.33 13.02 -24.95
C LEU A 54 -4.78 12.09 -23.80
N ALA A 55 -4.76 12.60 -22.57
CA ALA A 55 -5.27 11.88 -21.40
C ALA A 55 -6.79 11.63 -21.49
N ALA A 56 -7.55 12.61 -21.97
CA ALA A 56 -8.98 12.44 -22.23
C ALA A 56 -9.27 11.44 -23.37
N LEU A 57 -8.37 11.33 -24.35
CA LEU A 57 -8.54 10.49 -25.54
C LEU A 57 -8.30 9.00 -25.24
N THR A 58 -7.27 8.66 -24.48
CA THR A 58 -6.79 7.27 -24.36
C THR A 58 -6.18 6.94 -23.01
N TYR A 59 -6.34 5.69 -22.57
CA TYR A 59 -5.68 5.14 -21.38
C TYR A 59 -4.16 5.00 -21.56
N TRP A 60 -3.68 4.90 -22.81
CA TRP A 60 -2.25 4.82 -23.11
C TRP A 60 -1.43 6.01 -22.59
N TYR A 61 -2.08 7.14 -22.31
CA TYR A 61 -1.42 8.26 -21.64
C TYR A 61 -0.93 7.84 -20.25
N GLU A 62 -1.80 7.30 -19.41
CA GLU A 62 -1.44 6.76 -18.10
C GLU A 62 -0.50 5.57 -18.21
N THR A 63 -0.82 4.59 -19.07
CA THR A 63 0.00 3.38 -19.28
C THR A 63 1.44 3.73 -19.65
N TYR A 64 1.65 4.79 -20.46
CA TYR A 64 2.98 5.27 -20.79
C TYR A 64 3.76 5.66 -19.53
N TYR A 65 3.20 6.45 -18.62
CA TYR A 65 3.93 6.88 -17.42
C TYR A 65 4.07 5.76 -16.37
N GLU A 66 3.08 4.87 -16.26
CA GLU A 66 3.13 3.78 -15.28
C GLU A 66 4.06 2.63 -15.72
N VAL A 67 4.13 2.31 -17.01
CA VAL A 67 4.84 1.12 -17.52
C VAL A 67 6.07 1.47 -18.36
N PHE A 68 5.94 2.34 -19.37
CA PHE A 68 6.97 2.47 -20.42
C PHE A 68 7.98 3.60 -20.20
N LYS A 69 7.56 4.70 -19.57
CA LYS A 69 8.42 5.83 -19.30
C LYS A 69 9.42 5.44 -18.25
N SER A 70 10.67 5.20 -18.65
CA SER A 70 11.73 4.78 -17.75
C SER A 70 11.79 5.65 -16.49
N PRO A 71 11.84 5.06 -15.28
CA PRO A 71 11.90 3.61 -14.99
C PRO A 71 10.53 2.91 -14.78
N GLY A 72 9.41 3.55 -15.13
CA GLY A 72 8.05 3.17 -14.75
C GLY A 72 7.60 3.86 -13.46
N GLY A 73 6.31 3.79 -13.15
CA GLY A 73 5.74 4.39 -11.93
C GLY A 73 5.83 5.91 -11.86
N GLN A 74 5.79 6.59 -13.01
CA GLN A 74 6.04 8.03 -13.12
C GLN A 74 4.76 8.88 -13.19
N PHE A 75 3.59 8.26 -13.13
CA PHE A 75 2.33 8.96 -13.35
C PHE A 75 1.97 9.90 -12.20
N LEU A 76 2.33 9.55 -10.96
CA LEU A 76 2.28 10.43 -9.77
C LEU A 76 2.83 11.83 -10.09
N PHE A 77 4.11 11.89 -10.43
CA PHE A 77 4.79 13.15 -10.73
C PHE A 77 4.19 13.85 -11.95
N GLN A 78 3.63 13.08 -12.89
CA GLN A 78 2.98 13.65 -14.06
C GLN A 78 1.68 14.37 -13.70
N TYR A 79 0.74 13.74 -12.99
CA TYR A 79 -0.52 14.42 -12.67
C TYR A 79 -0.34 15.55 -11.67
N HIS A 80 0.71 15.52 -10.84
CA HIS A 80 1.13 16.69 -10.05
C HIS A 80 1.48 17.89 -10.93
N LYS A 81 2.31 17.70 -11.97
CA LYS A 81 2.59 18.75 -12.97
C LYS A 81 1.33 19.21 -13.72
N LEU A 82 0.36 18.30 -13.91
CA LEU A 82 -0.92 18.68 -14.51
C LEU A 82 -1.72 19.59 -13.58
N HIS A 83 -1.72 19.34 -12.27
CA HIS A 83 -2.37 20.24 -11.32
C HIS A 83 -1.72 21.61 -11.25
N ASP A 84 -0.40 21.71 -11.37
CA ASP A 84 0.30 23.00 -11.44
C ASP A 84 -0.13 23.82 -12.66
N LYS A 85 -0.53 23.14 -13.75
CA LYS A 85 -0.96 23.77 -15.00
C LYS A 85 -2.47 24.05 -15.06
N TYR A 86 -3.30 23.11 -14.62
CA TYR A 86 -4.74 23.12 -14.85
C TYR A 86 -5.57 23.46 -13.60
N GLY A 87 -4.96 23.51 -12.42
CA GLY A 87 -5.63 23.78 -11.15
C GLY A 87 -6.00 22.53 -10.36
N PRO A 88 -6.87 22.64 -9.34
CA PRO A 88 -7.05 21.61 -8.32
C PRO A 88 -7.89 20.40 -8.77
N ILE A 89 -8.52 20.44 -9.95
CA ILE A 89 -9.31 19.34 -10.51
C ILE A 89 -8.85 19.10 -11.94
N VAL A 90 -8.48 17.86 -12.29
CA VAL A 90 -7.92 17.54 -13.61
C VAL A 90 -8.45 16.20 -14.10
N ARG A 91 -8.87 16.12 -15.38
CA ARG A 91 -9.14 14.86 -16.07
C ARG A 91 -7.82 14.21 -16.50
N ILE A 92 -7.48 13.08 -15.89
CA ILE A 92 -6.19 12.41 -16.05
C ILE A 92 -6.25 11.12 -16.89
N SER A 93 -7.46 10.62 -17.17
CA SER A 93 -7.72 9.52 -18.11
C SER A 93 -9.08 9.74 -18.78
N PRO A 94 -9.52 8.87 -19.72
CA PRO A 94 -10.83 9.02 -20.36
C PRO A 94 -11.98 9.13 -19.35
N ASN A 95 -11.92 8.41 -18.23
CA ASN A 95 -13.03 8.29 -17.28
C ASN A 95 -12.66 8.69 -15.84
N GLU A 96 -11.46 9.26 -15.62
CA GLU A 96 -10.95 9.60 -14.29
C GLU A 96 -10.67 11.09 -14.13
N ILE A 97 -11.12 11.64 -12.99
CA ILE A 97 -10.76 12.96 -12.48
C ILE A 97 -9.90 12.79 -11.24
N HIS A 98 -8.76 13.49 -11.21
CA HIS A 98 -7.93 13.64 -10.03
C HIS A 98 -8.19 15.00 -9.37
N ILE A 99 -8.25 15.03 -8.04
CA ILE A 99 -8.42 16.25 -7.24
C ILE A 99 -7.21 16.43 -6.32
N ARG A 100 -6.59 17.60 -6.36
CA ARG A 100 -5.50 18.02 -5.47
C ARG A 100 -5.99 19.15 -4.56
N ASP A 101 -6.62 18.76 -3.46
CA ASP A 101 -7.17 19.67 -2.44
C ASP A 101 -7.22 18.94 -1.08
N ALA A 102 -6.29 19.28 -0.17
CA ALA A 102 -6.18 18.60 1.12
C ALA A 102 -7.45 18.73 1.99
N SER A 103 -8.17 19.86 1.88
CA SER A 103 -9.38 20.12 2.66
C SER A 103 -10.57 19.27 2.21
N PHE A 104 -10.57 18.81 0.96
CA PHE A 104 -11.62 17.97 0.39
C PHE A 104 -11.42 16.46 0.63
N PHE A 105 -10.23 16.05 1.11
CA PHE A 105 -9.88 14.63 1.22
C PHE A 105 -10.86 13.83 2.09
N GLU A 106 -11.24 14.37 3.24
CA GLU A 106 -12.19 13.68 4.15
C GLU A 106 -13.64 13.72 3.66
N GLU A 107 -14.01 14.72 2.85
CA GLU A 107 -15.33 14.77 2.23
C GLU A 107 -15.47 13.66 1.19
N MET A 108 -14.45 13.50 0.34
CA MET A 108 -14.39 12.41 -0.62
C MET A 108 -14.32 11.06 0.09
N PHE A 109 -13.40 10.87 1.05
CA PHE A 109 -13.22 9.59 1.76
C PHE A 109 -13.99 9.56 3.08
N SER A 110 -15.29 9.86 3.03
CA SER A 110 -16.16 9.87 4.20
C SER A 110 -16.66 8.47 4.59
N ASN A 111 -17.25 8.37 5.79
CA ASN A 111 -17.90 7.14 6.27
C ASN A 111 -19.34 6.97 5.77
N SER A 112 -19.96 8.04 5.26
CA SER A 112 -21.38 8.06 4.89
C SER A 112 -21.64 7.59 3.46
N LEU A 113 -20.65 7.69 2.56
CA LEU A 113 -20.83 7.40 1.15
C LEU A 113 -20.37 5.97 0.78
N PRO A 114 -21.20 5.19 0.06
CA PRO A 114 -20.84 3.85 -0.39
C PRO A 114 -19.92 3.91 -1.61
N TRP A 115 -18.60 3.95 -1.35
CA TRP A 115 -17.61 3.96 -2.43
C TRP A 115 -17.19 2.57 -2.90
N ASN A 116 -17.25 2.37 -4.21
CA ASN A 116 -16.59 1.25 -4.89
C ASN A 116 -15.16 1.63 -5.28
N LYS A 117 -14.30 0.64 -5.50
CA LYS A 117 -13.08 0.79 -6.30
C LYS A 117 -13.40 0.43 -7.76
N PRO A 118 -12.65 0.97 -8.75
CA PRO A 118 -12.73 0.47 -10.11
C PRO A 118 -12.49 -1.05 -10.19
N GLU A 119 -13.30 -1.75 -10.99
CA GLU A 119 -13.36 -3.22 -11.00
C GLU A 119 -12.02 -3.88 -11.35
N HIS A 120 -11.25 -3.27 -12.26
CA HIS A 120 -9.96 -3.78 -12.71
C HIS A 120 -8.89 -3.81 -11.59
N LEU A 121 -9.08 -3.07 -10.49
CA LEU A 121 -8.13 -3.07 -9.38
C LEU A 121 -8.11 -4.37 -8.57
N GLN A 122 -9.09 -5.26 -8.73
CA GLN A 122 -9.09 -6.56 -8.07
C GLN A 122 -7.94 -7.47 -8.52
N TYR A 123 -7.39 -7.23 -9.72
CA TYR A 123 -6.33 -8.03 -10.31
C TYR A 123 -4.92 -7.58 -9.92
N ARG A 124 -4.80 -6.46 -9.19
CA ARG A 124 -3.54 -5.77 -8.92
C ARG A 124 -2.49 -6.63 -8.21
N PHE A 125 -2.90 -7.50 -7.30
CA PHE A 125 -2.01 -8.38 -6.53
C PHE A 125 -2.40 -9.85 -6.65
N ASP A 126 -3.18 -10.20 -7.68
CA ASP A 126 -3.65 -11.57 -7.91
C ASP A 126 -4.34 -12.24 -6.71
N ASN A 127 -5.04 -11.43 -5.91
CA ASN A 127 -5.73 -11.83 -4.68
C ASN A 127 -7.14 -11.23 -4.62
N ALA A 128 -7.88 -11.32 -5.73
CA ALA A 128 -9.17 -10.66 -5.93
C ALA A 128 -10.22 -10.95 -4.84
N LEU A 129 -10.11 -12.09 -4.13
CA LEU A 129 -11.00 -12.43 -3.03
C LEU A 129 -10.62 -11.73 -1.71
N GLY A 130 -9.39 -11.23 -1.56
CA GLY A 130 -8.95 -10.48 -0.38
C GLY A 130 -9.77 -9.21 -0.10
N THR A 131 -9.90 -8.83 1.18
CA THR A 131 -10.64 -7.63 1.60
C THR A 131 -10.11 -6.38 0.91
N PHE A 132 -8.78 -6.20 0.83
CA PHE A 132 -8.19 -5.04 0.18
C PHE A 132 -8.58 -4.93 -1.29
N SER A 133 -8.53 -6.03 -2.03
CA SER A 133 -8.75 -6.07 -3.48
C SER A 133 -10.23 -6.05 -3.87
N THR A 134 -11.14 -6.27 -2.91
CA THR A 134 -12.59 -6.29 -3.12
C THR A 134 -13.13 -4.94 -3.63
N PRO A 135 -13.64 -4.84 -4.89
CA PRO A 135 -14.06 -3.56 -5.46
C PRO A 135 -15.39 -3.05 -4.92
N LYS A 136 -16.39 -3.91 -4.78
CA LYS A 136 -17.77 -3.51 -4.40
C LYS A 136 -17.88 -3.23 -2.90
N HIS A 137 -18.51 -2.12 -2.54
CA HIS A 137 -18.73 -1.70 -1.14
C HIS A 137 -19.46 -2.76 -0.33
N GLU A 138 -20.55 -3.30 -0.87
CA GLU A 138 -21.41 -4.28 -0.18
C GLU A 138 -20.68 -5.60 0.14
N ALA A 139 -19.77 -6.04 -0.72
CA ALA A 139 -18.94 -7.22 -0.46
C ALA A 139 -17.78 -6.90 0.50
N HIS A 140 -17.18 -5.72 0.38
CA HIS A 140 -16.08 -5.29 1.24
C HIS A 140 -16.52 -5.10 2.71
N LYS A 141 -17.70 -4.51 2.93
CA LYS A 141 -18.20 -4.14 4.27
C LYS A 141 -18.23 -5.31 5.26
N PRO A 142 -18.87 -6.48 4.98
CA PRO A 142 -18.89 -7.61 5.90
C PRO A 142 -17.50 -8.22 6.11
N ARG A 143 -16.69 -8.35 5.04
CA ARG A 143 -15.30 -8.85 5.13
C ARG A 143 -14.46 -7.98 6.06
N ARG A 144 -14.57 -6.66 5.91
CA ARG A 144 -13.90 -5.68 6.77
C ARG A 144 -14.41 -5.74 8.21
N ALA A 145 -15.73 -5.85 8.40
CA ALA A 145 -16.32 -5.92 9.73
C ALA A 145 -15.81 -7.14 10.52
N ALA A 146 -15.62 -8.28 9.85
CA ALA A 146 -15.08 -9.48 10.47
C ALA A 146 -13.62 -9.32 10.95
N LEU A 147 -12.82 -8.49 10.28
CA LEU A 147 -11.42 -8.24 10.65
C LEU A 147 -11.24 -7.16 11.73
N ASN A 148 -12.17 -6.21 11.82
CA ASN A 148 -12.04 -5.04 12.70
C ASN A 148 -11.73 -5.35 14.18
N PRO A 149 -12.34 -6.36 14.84
CA PRO A 149 -12.08 -6.64 16.24
C PRO A 149 -10.61 -6.94 16.56
N PHE A 150 -9.91 -7.61 15.63
CA PHE A 150 -8.50 -7.95 15.78
C PHE A 150 -7.61 -6.70 15.72
N PHE A 151 -7.88 -5.80 14.79
CA PHE A 151 -7.05 -4.59 14.65
C PHE A 151 -7.55 -3.41 15.50
N SER A 152 -8.41 -3.66 16.49
CA SER A 152 -8.86 -2.64 17.46
C SER A 152 -7.73 -2.22 18.40
N LYS A 153 -7.79 -1.00 18.96
CA LYS A 153 -6.76 -0.51 19.91
C LYS A 153 -6.55 -1.50 21.06
N ARG A 154 -7.64 -2.03 21.64
CA ARG A 154 -7.59 -3.02 22.74
C ARG A 154 -6.86 -4.30 22.34
N ALA A 155 -7.21 -4.89 21.20
CA ALA A 155 -6.60 -6.14 20.75
C ALA A 155 -5.11 -5.96 20.45
N ILE A 156 -4.72 -4.81 19.87
CA ILE A 156 -3.30 -4.49 19.64
C ILE A 156 -2.57 -4.24 20.96
N THR A 157 -3.15 -3.51 21.91
CA THR A 157 -2.55 -3.34 23.26
C THR A 157 -2.25 -4.68 23.91
N ASN A 158 -3.18 -5.65 23.82
CA ASN A 158 -2.98 -7.00 24.35
C ASN A 158 -1.85 -7.78 23.63
N ALA A 159 -1.54 -7.44 22.39
CA ALA A 159 -0.47 -8.07 21.61
C ALA A 159 0.90 -7.38 21.80
N THR A 160 0.98 -6.24 22.48
CA THR A 160 2.25 -5.52 22.71
C THR A 160 3.33 -6.35 23.41
N PRO A 161 3.04 -7.27 24.36
CA PRO A 161 4.08 -8.11 24.95
C PRO A 161 4.77 -9.02 23.92
N MET A 162 4.02 -9.51 22.93
CA MET A 162 4.56 -10.31 21.84
C MET A 162 5.51 -9.48 20.96
N MET A 163 5.12 -8.25 20.62
CA MET A 163 5.98 -7.34 19.86
C MET A 163 7.28 -7.04 20.63
N GLN A 164 7.17 -6.79 21.93
CA GLN A 164 8.32 -6.52 22.79
C GLN A 164 9.28 -7.72 22.89
N ASP A 165 8.77 -8.97 22.96
CA ASP A 165 9.61 -10.19 22.88
C ASP A 165 10.39 -10.27 21.57
N LYS A 166 9.76 -9.94 20.43
CA LYS A 166 10.44 -9.91 19.13
C LYS A 166 11.52 -8.81 19.09
N LEU A 167 11.25 -7.63 19.67
CA LEU A 167 12.24 -6.55 19.77
C LEU A 167 13.41 -6.90 20.69
N TYR A 168 13.17 -7.64 21.79
CA TYR A 168 14.26 -8.12 22.64
C TYR A 168 15.19 -9.07 21.89
N LYS A 169 14.64 -10.00 21.09
CA LYS A 169 15.43 -10.89 20.22
C LYS A 169 16.22 -10.12 19.17
N LEU A 170 15.60 -9.10 18.56
CA LEU A 170 16.28 -8.23 17.62
C LEU A 170 17.46 -7.49 18.29
N CYS A 171 17.22 -6.85 19.44
CA CYS A 171 18.24 -6.11 20.17
C CYS A 171 19.38 -7.03 20.63
N ASP A 172 19.07 -8.23 21.14
CA ASP A 172 20.09 -9.22 21.49
C ASP A 172 20.99 -9.57 20.30
N ARG A 173 20.40 -9.81 19.13
CA ARG A 173 21.15 -10.09 17.91
C ARG A 173 22.05 -8.91 17.51
N LEU A 174 21.54 -7.68 17.58
CA LEU A 174 22.34 -6.48 17.28
C LEU A 174 23.55 -6.34 18.20
N ARG A 175 23.38 -6.56 19.51
CA ARG A 175 24.49 -6.55 20.49
C ARG A 175 25.55 -7.60 20.17
N ARG A 176 25.13 -8.82 19.83
CA ARG A 176 26.06 -9.94 19.61
C ARG A 176 26.78 -9.88 18.26
N GLU A 177 26.11 -9.45 17.20
CA GLU A 177 26.61 -9.60 15.82
C GLU A 177 27.08 -8.29 15.16
N TYR A 178 26.62 -7.13 15.63
CA TYR A 178 26.85 -5.85 14.94
C TYR A 178 27.51 -4.78 15.80
N GLN A 179 27.18 -4.69 17.09
CA GLN A 179 27.67 -3.64 17.97
C GLN A 179 29.20 -3.68 18.09
N GLY A 180 29.86 -2.57 17.76
CA GLY A 180 31.31 -2.43 17.84
C GLY A 180 32.11 -3.28 16.84
N THR A 181 31.47 -4.07 15.96
CA THR A 181 32.17 -4.98 15.04
C THR A 181 32.60 -4.30 13.74
N GLY A 182 32.07 -3.10 13.46
CA GLY A 182 32.23 -2.40 12.19
C GLY A 182 31.44 -3.02 11.03
N LYS A 183 30.68 -4.10 11.27
CA LYS A 183 29.83 -4.74 10.26
C LYS A 183 28.70 -3.80 9.85
N VAL A 184 28.49 -3.68 8.54
CA VAL A 184 27.42 -2.84 7.98
C VAL A 184 26.08 -3.56 8.09
N LEU A 185 25.09 -2.87 8.64
CA LEU A 185 23.71 -3.31 8.79
C LEU A 185 22.80 -2.56 7.80
N ARG A 186 21.93 -3.27 7.09
CA ARG A 186 20.82 -2.70 6.31
C ARG A 186 19.58 -2.59 7.19
N LEU A 187 19.24 -1.37 7.62
CA LEU A 187 18.10 -1.13 8.50
C LEU A 187 16.77 -1.48 7.85
N ASP A 188 16.61 -1.23 6.55
CA ASP A 188 15.39 -1.55 5.82
C ASP A 188 15.12 -3.07 5.75
N TRP A 189 16.15 -3.91 5.66
CA TRP A 189 16.00 -5.37 5.76
C TRP A 189 15.68 -5.82 7.18
N MET A 190 16.39 -5.27 8.15
CA MET A 190 16.14 -5.51 9.58
C MET A 190 14.69 -5.17 9.96
N TRP A 191 14.21 -3.99 9.57
CA TRP A 191 12.83 -3.55 9.79
C TRP A 191 11.81 -4.47 9.09
N GLY A 192 12.13 -4.95 7.89
CA GLY A 192 11.28 -5.90 7.18
C GLY A 192 11.15 -7.22 7.92
N CYS A 193 12.25 -7.74 8.48
CA CYS A 193 12.24 -8.98 9.25
C CYS A 193 11.42 -8.87 10.54
N ILE A 194 11.61 -7.81 11.33
CA ILE A 194 10.82 -7.64 12.57
C ILE A 194 9.34 -7.44 12.26
N ALA A 195 8.99 -6.62 11.27
CA ALA A 195 7.60 -6.39 10.88
C ALA A 195 6.93 -7.67 10.38
N SER A 196 7.67 -8.47 9.60
CA SER A 196 7.20 -9.77 9.12
C SER A 196 6.98 -10.76 10.27
N ASP A 197 7.92 -10.85 11.22
CA ASP A 197 7.76 -11.75 12.38
C ASP A 197 6.61 -11.31 13.30
N ILE A 198 6.37 -10.01 13.46
CA ILE A 198 5.25 -9.48 14.23
C ILE A 198 3.92 -9.82 13.55
N ILE A 199 3.73 -9.49 12.26
CA ILE A 199 2.44 -9.71 11.59
C ILE A 199 2.12 -11.20 11.43
N VAL A 200 3.10 -12.03 11.08
CA VAL A 200 2.87 -13.48 10.94
C VAL A 200 2.51 -14.09 12.29
N HIS A 201 3.24 -13.76 13.36
CA HIS A 201 2.90 -14.24 14.70
C HIS A 201 1.54 -13.73 15.14
N TYR A 202 1.19 -12.48 14.85
CA TYR A 202 -0.11 -11.94 15.16
C TYR A 202 -1.26 -12.68 14.43
N CYS A 203 -1.05 -13.06 13.17
CA CYS A 203 -2.06 -13.75 12.36
C CYS A 203 -2.18 -15.25 12.63
N PHE A 204 -1.09 -15.93 13.02
CA PHE A 204 -1.03 -17.39 13.08
C PHE A 204 -0.51 -17.97 14.42
N ASN A 205 -0.06 -17.12 15.35
CA ASN A 205 0.60 -17.52 16.59
C ASN A 205 1.82 -18.42 16.35
N ASP A 206 2.48 -18.24 15.21
CA ASP A 206 3.72 -18.90 14.82
C ASP A 206 4.65 -17.88 14.16
N GLY A 207 5.97 -18.06 14.29
CA GLY A 207 6.96 -17.15 13.71
C GLY A 207 7.85 -17.89 12.73
N TYR A 208 7.89 -17.45 11.48
CA TYR A 208 8.82 -17.98 10.48
C TYR A 208 10.29 -17.60 10.75
N GLY A 209 10.55 -16.77 11.77
CA GLY A 209 11.90 -16.50 12.26
C GLY A 209 12.70 -15.62 11.32
N PHE A 210 12.05 -14.64 10.68
CA PHE A 210 12.70 -13.74 9.75
C PHE A 210 13.83 -12.94 10.40
N ILE A 211 13.71 -12.61 11.70
CA ILE A 211 14.79 -11.98 12.49
C ILE A 211 16.06 -12.81 12.50
N ASN A 212 16.01 -14.13 12.28
CA ASN A 212 17.19 -15.01 12.26
C ASN A 212 17.80 -15.18 10.87
N ALA A 213 17.21 -14.58 9.83
CA ALA A 213 17.74 -14.67 8.48
C ALA A 213 19.17 -14.10 8.41
N PRO A 214 20.08 -14.73 7.65
CA PRO A 214 21.42 -14.17 7.41
C PRO A 214 21.32 -12.73 6.92
N ASP A 215 22.06 -11.82 7.56
CA ASP A 215 22.06 -10.38 7.27
C ASP A 215 20.66 -9.72 7.21
N PHE A 216 19.69 -10.28 7.93
CA PHE A 216 18.26 -9.89 7.88
C PHE A 216 17.65 -9.97 6.48
N ARG A 217 18.20 -10.81 5.59
CA ARG A 217 17.72 -10.96 4.22
C ARG A 217 16.90 -12.23 4.07
N SER A 218 15.58 -12.10 4.03
CA SER A 218 14.66 -13.19 3.71
C SER A 218 14.33 -13.20 2.22
N VAL A 219 14.44 -14.38 1.58
CA VAL A 219 14.06 -14.57 0.18
C VAL A 219 12.56 -14.28 -0.03
N PHE A 220 11.73 -14.57 0.97
CA PHE A 220 10.30 -14.28 0.89
C PHE A 220 9.98 -12.79 0.93
N ILE A 221 10.60 -12.04 1.85
CA ILE A 221 10.38 -10.59 1.95
C ILE A 221 10.83 -9.92 0.65
N GLN A 222 11.99 -10.32 0.12
CA GLN A 222 12.47 -9.86 -1.19
C GLN A 222 11.46 -10.19 -2.29
N ALA A 223 11.01 -11.44 -2.39
CA ALA A 223 10.09 -11.84 -3.44
C ALA A 223 8.75 -11.10 -3.38
N MET A 224 8.23 -10.85 -2.18
CA MET A 224 7.02 -10.05 -1.99
C MET A 224 7.21 -8.59 -2.40
N PHE A 225 8.38 -8.01 -2.12
CA PHE A 225 8.73 -6.67 -2.60
C PHE A 225 8.78 -6.64 -4.14
N ASP A 226 9.43 -7.62 -4.76
CA ASP A 226 9.56 -7.71 -6.21
C ASP A 226 8.20 -7.88 -6.93
N LEU A 227 7.17 -8.43 -6.26
CA LEU A 227 5.81 -8.47 -6.83
C LEU A 227 5.21 -7.07 -7.06
N LEU A 228 5.65 -6.06 -6.31
CA LEU A 228 5.18 -4.69 -6.49
C LEU A 228 5.61 -4.10 -7.84
N ASP A 229 6.72 -4.56 -8.42
CA ASP A 229 7.17 -4.08 -9.73
C ASP A 229 6.18 -4.46 -10.86
N MET A 230 5.34 -5.48 -10.66
CA MET A 230 4.34 -5.94 -11.62
C MET A 230 2.96 -5.29 -11.47
N VAL A 231 2.73 -4.51 -10.41
CA VAL A 231 1.42 -3.92 -10.06
C VAL A 231 0.79 -3.17 -11.22
N HIS A 232 1.54 -2.27 -11.87
CA HIS A 232 1.01 -1.46 -12.97
C HIS A 232 0.74 -2.30 -14.21
N VAL A 233 1.59 -3.30 -14.48
CA VAL A 233 1.38 -4.23 -15.60
C VAL A 233 0.10 -5.05 -15.38
N LEU A 234 -0.13 -5.59 -14.19
CA LEU A 234 -1.31 -6.39 -13.88
C LEU A 234 -2.61 -5.57 -13.86
N VAL A 235 -2.54 -4.29 -13.48
CA VAL A 235 -3.67 -3.35 -13.52
C VAL A 235 -4.04 -2.98 -14.96
N GLN A 236 -3.04 -2.64 -15.79
CA GLN A 236 -3.25 -2.21 -17.18
C GLN A 236 -3.52 -3.38 -18.12
N PHE A 237 -2.95 -4.56 -17.83
CA PHE A 237 -3.05 -5.78 -18.64
C PHE A 237 -3.41 -7.01 -17.78
N PRO A 238 -4.65 -7.12 -17.26
CA PRO A 238 -5.04 -8.23 -16.37
C PRO A 238 -4.87 -9.62 -16.98
N TRP A 239 -4.93 -9.73 -18.31
CA TRP A 239 -4.69 -10.97 -19.03
C TRP A 239 -3.28 -11.54 -18.82
N VAL A 240 -2.29 -10.70 -18.48
CA VAL A 240 -0.93 -11.16 -18.12
C VAL A 240 -1.00 -12.07 -16.89
N GLY A 241 -1.71 -11.66 -15.84
CA GLY A 241 -1.91 -12.48 -14.64
C GLY A 241 -2.63 -13.79 -14.96
N VAL A 242 -3.66 -13.75 -15.82
CA VAL A 242 -4.38 -14.95 -16.27
C VAL A 242 -3.45 -15.94 -16.99
N ILE A 243 -2.55 -15.45 -17.84
CA ILE A 243 -1.57 -16.30 -18.54
C ILE A 243 -0.60 -16.90 -17.53
N LEU A 244 -0.01 -16.08 -16.65
CA LEU A 244 0.95 -16.54 -15.64
C LEU A 244 0.36 -17.64 -14.74
N ASN A 245 -0.89 -17.48 -14.32
CA ASN A 245 -1.59 -18.46 -13.48
C ASN A 245 -1.99 -19.76 -14.20
N ARG A 246 -1.99 -19.78 -15.53
CA ARG A 246 -2.24 -20.99 -16.32
C ARG A 246 -0.96 -21.75 -16.69
N LEU A 247 0.21 -21.12 -16.56
CA LEU A 247 1.48 -21.77 -16.86
C LEU A 247 1.84 -22.79 -15.78
N PRO A 248 2.53 -23.90 -16.13
CA PRO A 248 3.02 -24.83 -15.13
C PRO A 248 3.92 -24.13 -14.10
N GLN A 249 3.70 -24.40 -12.81
CA GLN A 249 4.43 -23.75 -11.72
C GLN A 249 5.95 -23.81 -11.89
N LYS A 250 6.50 -24.94 -12.36
CA LYS A 250 7.93 -25.12 -12.63
C LYS A 250 8.47 -24.13 -13.68
N PHE A 251 7.66 -23.78 -14.68
CA PHE A 251 8.06 -22.82 -15.72
C PHE A 251 8.10 -21.39 -15.14
N VAL A 252 7.06 -21.02 -14.39
CA VAL A 252 6.97 -19.69 -13.76
C VAL A 252 8.10 -19.50 -12.74
N GLU A 253 8.40 -20.52 -11.94
CA GLU A 253 9.51 -20.51 -10.96
C GLU A 253 10.89 -20.51 -11.62
N ALA A 254 11.03 -21.05 -12.83
CA ALA A 254 12.27 -20.96 -13.59
C ALA A 254 12.54 -19.55 -14.10
N VAL A 255 11.49 -18.81 -14.47
CA VAL A 255 11.58 -17.42 -14.95
C VAL A 255 11.76 -16.44 -13.78
N ASN A 256 11.08 -16.67 -12.66
CA ASN A 256 11.25 -15.87 -11.45
C ASN A 256 11.43 -16.80 -10.22
N PRO A 257 12.68 -17.09 -9.84
CA PRO A 257 12.99 -17.94 -8.69
C PRO A 257 12.39 -17.47 -7.35
N GLY A 258 12.13 -16.17 -7.19
CA GLY A 258 11.48 -15.62 -5.99
C GLY A 258 10.05 -16.14 -5.79
N LEU A 259 9.36 -16.48 -6.88
CA LEU A 259 8.02 -17.07 -6.81
C LEU A 259 8.02 -18.46 -6.16
N LYS A 260 9.14 -19.19 -6.20
CA LYS A 260 9.26 -20.48 -5.50
C LYS A 260 9.10 -20.30 -3.99
N SER A 261 9.73 -19.26 -3.41
CA SER A 261 9.57 -18.93 -2.00
C SER A 261 8.13 -18.51 -1.72
N ILE A 262 7.55 -17.58 -2.49
CA ILE A 262 6.14 -17.17 -2.32
C ILE A 262 5.20 -18.38 -2.36
N ASN A 263 5.40 -19.29 -3.32
CA ASN A 263 4.59 -20.50 -3.43
C ASN A 263 4.77 -21.45 -2.25
N HIS A 264 5.99 -21.59 -1.74
CA HIS A 264 6.27 -22.37 -0.53
C HIS A 264 5.52 -21.79 0.67
N TYR A 265 5.66 -20.48 0.92
CA TYR A 265 4.94 -19.79 1.99
C TYR A 265 3.42 -19.86 1.82
N ASN A 266 2.90 -19.74 0.59
CA ASN A 266 1.49 -19.92 0.30
C ASN A 266 0.99 -21.33 0.64
N ARG A 267 1.82 -22.37 0.45
CA ARG A 267 1.49 -23.74 0.87
C ARG A 267 1.53 -23.90 2.38
N GLU A 268 2.50 -23.28 3.07
CA GLU A 268 2.56 -23.30 4.54
C GLU A 268 1.34 -22.60 5.15
N MET A 269 0.99 -21.39 4.67
CA MET A 269 -0.22 -20.69 5.09
C MET A 269 -1.48 -21.54 4.82
N ALA A 270 -1.57 -22.17 3.65
CA ALA A 270 -2.69 -23.05 3.33
C ALA A 270 -2.76 -24.27 4.26
N SER A 271 -1.60 -24.85 4.65
CA SER A 271 -1.53 -25.92 5.63
C SER A 271 -2.05 -25.45 6.98
N GLN A 272 -1.56 -24.31 7.48
CA GLN A 272 -2.00 -23.77 8.76
C GLN A 272 -3.51 -23.49 8.75
N ILE A 273 -4.05 -22.86 7.70
CA ILE A 273 -5.49 -22.63 7.57
C ILE A 273 -6.26 -23.96 7.52
N THR A 274 -5.73 -24.98 6.84
CA THR A 274 -6.35 -26.31 6.79
C THR A 274 -6.36 -26.98 8.16
N ASP A 275 -5.26 -26.89 8.90
CA ASP A 275 -5.14 -27.45 10.24
C ASP A 275 -6.11 -26.75 11.21
N ILE A 276 -6.24 -25.43 11.10
CA ILE A 276 -7.22 -24.63 11.83
C ILE A 276 -8.66 -25.10 11.51
N LEU A 277 -8.99 -25.23 10.21
CA LEU A 277 -10.32 -25.69 9.77
C LEU A 277 -10.64 -27.08 10.33
N ARG A 278 -9.68 -28.00 10.30
CA ARG A 278 -9.81 -29.35 10.88
C ARG A 278 -9.97 -29.31 12.39
N SER A 279 -9.15 -28.54 13.11
CA SER A 279 -9.25 -28.41 14.57
C SER A 279 -10.60 -27.86 15.01
N LYS A 280 -11.22 -26.99 14.22
CA LYS A 280 -12.59 -26.53 14.43
C LYS A 280 -13.61 -27.65 14.24
N GLU A 281 -13.51 -28.41 13.15
CA GLU A 281 -14.41 -29.53 12.85
C GLU A 281 -14.40 -30.61 13.94
N TYR A 282 -13.21 -30.94 14.45
CA TYR A 282 -13.03 -31.97 15.48
C TYR A 282 -13.17 -31.45 16.92
N GLY A 283 -13.40 -30.16 17.14
CA GLY A 283 -13.53 -29.57 18.48
C GLY A 283 -12.26 -29.62 19.34
N THR A 284 -11.08 -29.81 18.74
CA THR A 284 -9.80 -30.02 19.44
C THR A 284 -8.97 -28.74 19.60
N MET A 285 -9.55 -27.58 19.31
CA MET A 285 -8.82 -26.31 19.23
C MET A 285 -8.36 -25.80 20.60
N LYS A 286 -7.04 -25.62 20.76
CA LYS A 286 -6.42 -25.07 21.99
C LYS A 286 -6.76 -23.59 22.17
N GLU A 287 -6.80 -23.11 23.41
CA GLU A 287 -7.14 -21.72 23.71
C GLU A 287 -6.16 -20.69 23.15
N SER A 288 -4.87 -21.04 23.03
CA SER A 288 -3.86 -20.23 22.33
C SER A 288 -4.15 -20.10 20.83
N GLN A 289 -4.75 -21.12 20.21
CA GLN A 289 -5.16 -21.09 18.81
C GLN A 289 -6.43 -20.27 18.63
N ARG A 290 -7.37 -20.23 19.58
CA ARG A 290 -8.62 -19.44 19.46
C ARG A 290 -8.39 -17.93 19.33
N LYS A 291 -7.19 -17.43 19.64
CA LYS A 291 -6.86 -16.00 19.67
C LYS A 291 -6.26 -15.46 18.36
N THR A 292 -6.05 -16.28 17.34
CA THR A 292 -5.49 -15.81 16.06
C THR A 292 -6.56 -15.19 15.17
N VAL A 293 -6.14 -14.29 14.26
CA VAL A 293 -7.05 -13.61 13.33
C VAL A 293 -7.85 -14.61 12.50
N PHE A 294 -7.18 -15.59 11.90
CA PHE A 294 -7.84 -16.53 10.99
C PHE A 294 -8.70 -17.57 11.71
N ASN A 295 -8.40 -17.91 12.96
CA ASN A 295 -9.21 -18.86 13.73
C ASN A 295 -10.53 -18.23 14.13
N ALA A 296 -10.48 -16.99 14.60
CA ALA A 296 -11.66 -16.29 15.04
C ALA A 296 -12.50 -15.74 13.86
N LEU A 297 -11.93 -15.54 12.66
CA LEU A 297 -12.71 -15.34 11.44
C LEU A 297 -13.64 -16.52 11.13
N LEU A 298 -13.23 -17.75 11.45
CA LEU A 298 -14.09 -18.93 11.29
C LEU A 298 -15.26 -18.93 12.28
N GLU A 299 -15.13 -18.26 13.43
CA GLU A 299 -16.16 -18.18 14.46
C GLU A 299 -17.12 -17.00 14.24
N GLY A 300 -16.73 -16.01 13.45
CA GLY A 300 -17.39 -14.71 13.28
C GLY A 300 -18.67 -14.66 12.44
N GLY A 301 -19.33 -15.80 12.18
CA GLY A 301 -20.65 -15.83 11.51
C GLY A 301 -20.66 -15.37 10.04
N LEU A 302 -19.51 -15.39 9.36
CA LEU A 302 -19.43 -15.14 7.92
C LEU A 302 -20.14 -16.26 7.13
N PRO A 303 -20.72 -15.96 5.96
CA PRO A 303 -21.41 -16.96 5.15
C PRO A 303 -20.40 -17.98 4.58
N PRO A 304 -20.84 -19.21 4.22
CA PRO A 304 -19.92 -20.30 3.85
C PRO A 304 -18.94 -19.98 2.73
N GLU A 305 -19.34 -19.16 1.74
CA GLU A 305 -18.49 -18.71 0.65
C GLU A 305 -17.29 -17.87 1.10
N GLU A 306 -17.42 -17.17 2.23
CA GLU A 306 -16.35 -16.37 2.83
C GLU A 306 -15.37 -17.22 3.68
N LEU A 307 -15.72 -18.48 3.96
CA LEU A 307 -14.92 -19.40 4.78
C LEU A 307 -14.16 -20.44 3.95
N THR A 308 -14.15 -20.30 2.62
CA THR A 308 -13.41 -21.20 1.74
C THR A 308 -11.89 -21.06 1.93
N LEU A 309 -11.14 -22.16 1.79
CA LEU A 309 -9.67 -22.16 1.90
C LEU A 309 -9.02 -21.11 0.99
N ARG A 310 -9.50 -21.00 -0.26
CA ARG A 310 -8.99 -20.00 -1.22
C ARG A 310 -9.19 -18.58 -0.70
N ARG A 311 -10.39 -18.24 -0.21
CA ARG A 311 -10.73 -16.92 0.30
C ARG A 311 -9.88 -16.53 1.50
N LEU A 312 -9.73 -17.43 2.47
CA LEU A 312 -8.93 -17.22 3.68
C LEU A 312 -7.44 -17.11 3.36
N ARG A 313 -6.93 -17.90 2.42
CA ARG A 313 -5.54 -17.80 1.94
C ARG A 313 -5.25 -16.46 1.27
N GLU A 314 -6.14 -15.99 0.39
CA GLU A 314 -5.99 -14.68 -0.25
C GLU A 314 -6.11 -13.53 0.78
N GLU A 315 -6.90 -13.70 1.85
CA GLU A 315 -6.93 -12.75 2.98
C GLU A 315 -5.62 -12.76 3.77
N ALA A 316 -5.08 -13.93 4.11
CA ALA A 316 -3.80 -14.07 4.80
C ALA A 316 -2.66 -13.41 4.03
N PHE A 317 -2.59 -13.68 2.72
CA PHE A 317 -1.64 -13.03 1.83
C PHE A 317 -1.77 -11.51 1.87
N THR A 318 -3.02 -10.99 1.85
CA THR A 318 -3.31 -9.56 1.93
C THR A 318 -2.85 -8.95 3.26
N VAL A 319 -3.19 -9.57 4.38
CA VAL A 319 -2.91 -9.05 5.72
C VAL A 319 -1.41 -9.09 6.01
N ILE A 320 -0.72 -10.20 5.70
CA ILE A 320 0.72 -10.33 5.88
C ILE A 320 1.45 -9.33 4.97
N GLY A 321 1.14 -9.32 3.67
CA GLY A 321 1.78 -8.42 2.70
C GLY A 321 1.66 -6.94 3.10
N ALA A 322 0.47 -6.53 3.56
CA ALA A 322 0.25 -5.16 4.02
C ALA A 322 1.00 -4.83 5.33
N GLY A 323 1.15 -5.81 6.23
CA GLY A 323 1.66 -5.59 7.59
C GLY A 323 3.17 -5.36 7.66
N PHE A 324 3.97 -6.00 6.81
CA PHE A 324 5.43 -5.82 6.90
C PHE A 324 5.98 -4.72 6.00
N GLU A 325 5.53 -4.63 4.75
CA GLU A 325 6.22 -3.82 3.74
C GLU A 325 6.02 -2.31 4.00
N THR A 326 4.82 -1.92 4.43
CA THR A 326 4.50 -0.53 4.76
C THR A 326 5.25 -0.05 6.01
N THR A 327 5.25 -0.85 7.08
CA THR A 327 5.97 -0.53 8.33
C THR A 327 7.48 -0.55 8.14
N ARG A 328 8.00 -1.51 7.36
CA ARG A 328 9.41 -1.58 6.94
C ARG A 328 9.87 -0.26 6.33
N TYR A 329 9.14 0.21 5.31
CA TYR A 329 9.51 1.42 4.59
C TYR A 329 9.39 2.65 5.50
N ALA A 330 8.34 2.77 6.31
CA ALA A 330 8.19 3.85 7.27
C ALA A 330 9.36 3.91 8.26
N LEU A 331 9.71 2.79 8.89
CA LEU A 331 10.84 2.72 9.82
C LEU A 331 12.18 3.02 9.13
N ALA A 332 12.38 2.62 7.87
CA ALA A 332 13.56 2.99 7.10
C ALA A 332 13.65 4.51 6.83
N VAL A 333 12.53 5.13 6.43
CA VAL A 333 12.41 6.59 6.24
C VAL A 333 12.72 7.33 7.55
N ALA A 334 12.10 6.92 8.66
CA ALA A 334 12.40 7.45 9.99
C ALA A 334 13.89 7.33 10.29
N SER A 335 14.46 6.14 10.10
CA SER A 335 15.86 5.89 10.44
C SER A 335 16.82 6.78 9.67
N TYR A 336 16.61 6.95 8.36
CA TYR A 336 17.45 7.83 7.57
C TYR A 336 17.37 9.28 8.07
N HIS A 337 16.16 9.83 8.24
CA HIS A 337 15.99 11.24 8.60
C HIS A 337 16.45 11.55 10.03
N ILE A 338 16.18 10.64 10.97
CA ILE A 338 16.66 10.76 12.35
C ILE A 338 18.19 10.76 12.36
N LEU A 339 18.85 9.80 11.70
CA LEU A 339 20.30 9.65 11.75
C LEU A 339 21.06 10.69 10.91
N SER A 340 20.48 11.17 9.81
CA SER A 340 21.08 12.21 8.97
C SER A 340 20.97 13.61 9.58
N THR A 341 20.19 13.78 10.65
CA THR A 341 19.97 15.07 11.31
C THR A 341 20.40 15.00 12.79
N PRO A 342 21.64 15.38 13.14
CA PRO A 342 22.18 15.19 14.49
C PRO A 342 21.35 15.79 15.62
N SER A 343 20.69 16.92 15.40
CA SER A 343 19.80 17.56 16.39
C SER A 343 18.57 16.69 16.71
N ILE A 344 17.95 16.09 15.69
CA ILE A 344 16.81 15.19 15.85
C ILE A 344 17.24 13.92 16.58
N TYR A 345 18.35 13.31 16.13
CA TYR A 345 18.89 12.11 16.77
C TYR A 345 19.17 12.32 18.26
N LYS A 346 19.90 13.40 18.58
CA LYS A 346 20.26 13.74 19.96
C LYS A 346 19.03 13.95 20.83
N ARG A 347 18.06 14.77 20.37
CA ARG A 347 16.85 15.09 21.14
C ARG A 347 15.97 13.86 21.36
N LEU A 348 15.81 13.00 20.35
CA LEU A 348 15.09 11.73 20.49
C LEU A 348 15.76 10.82 21.53
N ARG A 349 17.09 10.68 21.47
CA ARG A 349 17.83 9.86 22.45
C ARG A 349 17.72 10.41 23.86
N GLU A 350 17.85 11.71 24.05
CA GLU A 350 17.73 12.35 25.37
C GLU A 350 16.35 12.08 26.01
N GLU A 351 15.27 12.22 25.23
CA GLU A 351 13.93 11.89 25.69
C GLU A 351 13.80 10.40 26.05
N LEU A 352 14.28 9.50 25.20
CA LEU A 352 14.22 8.05 25.43
C LEU A 352 15.06 7.61 26.63
N ILE A 353 16.26 8.18 26.83
CA ILE A 353 17.12 7.87 27.98
C ILE A 353 16.43 8.29 29.29
N THR A 354 15.80 9.46 29.28
CA THR A 354 15.06 9.98 30.44
C THR A 354 13.84 9.11 30.75
N ALA A 355 13.06 8.74 29.72
CA ALA A 355 11.85 7.96 29.87
C ALA A 355 12.09 6.47 30.14
N ILE A 356 13.25 5.95 29.75
CA ILE A 356 13.61 4.53 29.84
C ILE A 356 14.98 4.42 30.52
N PRO A 357 15.09 4.63 31.85
CA PRO A 357 16.39 4.61 32.53
C PRO A 357 17.10 3.26 32.40
N ASP A 358 16.34 2.16 32.47
CA ASP A 358 16.82 0.80 32.25
C ASP A 358 16.48 0.32 30.83
N PRO A 359 17.48 0.16 29.93
CA PRO A 359 17.26 -0.28 28.55
C PRO A 359 16.84 -1.76 28.43
N THR A 360 16.77 -2.51 29.54
CA THR A 360 16.28 -3.88 29.57
C THR A 360 14.82 -3.99 30.03
N ASN A 361 14.26 -2.91 30.57
CA ASN A 361 12.88 -2.85 31.08
C ASN A 361 12.08 -1.77 30.35
N PHE A 362 11.45 -2.14 29.23
CA PHE A 362 10.68 -1.19 28.43
C PHE A 362 9.33 -0.84 29.07
N PRO A 363 8.96 0.46 29.07
CA PRO A 363 7.65 0.87 29.55
C PRO A 363 6.55 0.37 28.59
N PRO A 364 5.31 0.23 29.08
CA PRO A 364 4.20 -0.21 28.23
C PRO A 364 3.92 0.82 27.13
N LEU A 365 3.28 0.37 26.04
CA LEU A 365 2.96 1.23 24.89
C LEU A 365 2.25 2.54 25.29
N SER A 366 1.37 2.50 26.29
CA SER A 366 0.65 3.68 26.77
C SER A 366 1.55 4.78 27.34
N GLU A 367 2.74 4.45 27.85
CA GLU A 367 3.71 5.45 28.29
C GLU A 367 4.58 5.93 27.12
N LEU A 368 4.93 5.05 26.17
CA LEU A 368 5.62 5.46 24.94
C LEU A 368 4.78 6.44 24.11
N GLU A 369 3.46 6.24 24.05
CA GLU A 369 2.50 7.13 23.38
C GLU A 369 2.45 8.54 23.98
N LYS A 370 3.00 8.75 25.19
CA LYS A 370 3.04 10.06 25.86
C LYS A 370 4.32 10.84 25.60
N LEU A 371 5.33 10.23 24.97
CA LEU A 371 6.63 10.86 24.71
C LEU A 371 6.51 11.82 23.52
N PRO A 372 6.50 13.15 23.75
CA PRO A 372 6.11 14.11 22.72
C PRO A 372 7.05 14.10 21.52
N TYR A 373 8.36 13.98 21.72
CA TYR A 373 9.31 14.02 20.61
C TYR A 373 9.33 12.71 19.81
N LEU A 374 9.25 11.55 20.47
CA LEU A 374 9.04 10.26 19.82
C LEU A 374 7.76 10.28 18.97
N THR A 375 6.64 10.77 19.53
CA THR A 375 5.39 10.94 18.79
C THR A 375 5.56 11.87 17.60
N GLY A 376 6.29 12.98 17.74
CA GLY A 376 6.56 13.90 16.64
C GLY A 376 7.41 13.28 15.53
N CYS A 377 8.46 12.52 15.88
CA CYS A 377 9.26 11.76 14.92
C CYS A 377 8.42 10.73 14.17
N LEU A 378 7.53 10.04 14.88
CA LEU A 378 6.66 9.02 14.33
C LEU A 378 5.61 9.63 13.38
N GLN A 379 4.95 10.73 13.76
CA GLN A 379 3.97 11.41 12.91
C GLN A 379 4.62 11.99 11.65
N GLU A 380 5.81 12.58 11.77
CA GLU A 380 6.54 13.10 10.60
C GLU A 380 7.01 11.98 9.68
N CYS A 381 7.43 10.84 10.26
CA CYS A 381 7.72 9.63 9.51
C CYS A 381 6.50 9.11 8.74
N ILE A 382 5.33 9.03 9.36
CA ILE A 382 4.10 8.58 8.68
C ILE A 382 3.74 9.53 7.54
N ARG A 383 3.93 10.85 7.72
CA ARG A 383 3.72 11.84 6.65
C ARG A 383 4.68 11.60 5.48
N MET A 384 5.98 11.48 5.75
CA MET A 384 7.03 11.36 4.72
C MET A 384 7.21 9.96 4.14
N SER A 385 6.66 8.92 4.76
CA SER A 385 6.63 7.56 4.19
C SER A 385 5.39 7.31 3.35
N TYR A 386 4.38 8.18 3.42
CA TYR A 386 3.12 8.19 2.70
C TYR A 386 2.19 6.97 2.89
N GLY A 387 2.70 5.83 3.35
CA GLY A 387 2.00 4.55 3.25
C GLY A 387 1.82 4.17 1.78
N ILE A 388 0.61 4.34 1.25
CA ILE A 388 0.32 4.15 -0.18
C ILE A 388 0.51 5.49 -0.90
N VAL A 389 1.42 5.52 -1.87
CA VAL A 389 1.68 6.72 -2.67
C VAL A 389 0.79 6.79 -3.91
N GLN A 390 0.33 5.64 -4.41
CA GLN A 390 -0.58 5.61 -5.54
C GLN A 390 -1.90 6.32 -5.22
N ARG A 391 -2.41 7.05 -6.21
CA ARG A 391 -3.74 7.65 -6.13
C ARG A 391 -4.81 6.61 -5.78
N SER A 392 -5.79 7.03 -5.01
CA SER A 392 -6.85 6.18 -4.47
C SER A 392 -8.18 6.37 -5.22
N PRO A 393 -8.37 5.71 -6.38
CA PRO A 393 -9.59 5.89 -7.16
C PRO A 393 -10.80 5.28 -6.46
N ARG A 394 -11.92 6.00 -6.55
CA ARG A 394 -13.25 5.60 -6.09
C ARG A 394 -14.27 5.88 -7.19
N VAL A 395 -15.32 5.09 -7.21
CA VAL A 395 -16.44 5.26 -8.14
C VAL A 395 -17.76 4.96 -7.42
N SER A 396 -18.79 5.73 -7.75
CA SER A 396 -20.16 5.46 -7.33
C SER A 396 -21.10 5.82 -8.47
N ASP A 397 -22.01 4.91 -8.80
CA ASP A 397 -23.10 5.09 -9.76
C ASP A 397 -24.36 5.71 -9.13
N LYS A 398 -24.35 5.89 -7.80
CA LYS A 398 -25.54 6.29 -7.03
C LYS A 398 -25.77 7.81 -6.95
N PHE A 399 -24.72 8.62 -7.09
CA PHE A 399 -24.81 10.07 -6.88
C PHE A 399 -23.73 10.82 -7.68
N PRO A 400 -24.00 12.06 -8.13
CA PRO A 400 -22.96 12.97 -8.57
C PRO A 400 -22.15 13.47 -7.37
N LEU A 401 -20.85 13.72 -7.57
CA LEU A 401 -20.00 14.38 -6.56
C LEU A 401 -19.95 15.88 -6.85
N ILE A 402 -20.13 16.70 -5.82
CA ILE A 402 -19.94 18.15 -5.91
C ILE A 402 -18.54 18.48 -5.39
N TYR A 403 -17.76 19.20 -6.18
CA TYR A 403 -16.48 19.77 -5.76
C TYR A 403 -16.45 21.24 -6.14
N LYS A 404 -16.58 22.14 -5.15
CA LYS A 404 -16.74 23.58 -5.38
C LYS A 404 -17.89 23.83 -6.38
N THR A 405 -17.63 24.50 -7.50
CA THR A 405 -18.63 24.77 -8.55
C THR A 405 -18.82 23.62 -9.54
N TRP A 406 -18.05 22.53 -9.41
CA TRP A 406 -18.09 21.40 -10.34
C TRP A 406 -19.07 20.33 -9.87
N THR A 407 -20.00 19.98 -10.75
CA THR A 407 -20.79 18.75 -10.64
C THR A 407 -20.13 17.65 -11.46
N ILE A 408 -19.57 16.66 -10.75
CA ILE A 408 -18.95 15.45 -11.32
C ILE A 408 -20.05 14.38 -11.48
N PRO A 409 -20.31 13.89 -12.70
CA PRO A 409 -21.38 12.91 -12.94
C PRO A 409 -21.17 11.60 -12.18
N ALA A 410 -22.27 10.94 -11.81
CA ALA A 410 -22.25 9.57 -11.28
C ALA A 410 -21.57 8.61 -12.27
N GLY A 411 -20.89 7.59 -11.74
CA GLY A 411 -20.10 6.64 -12.51
C GLY A 411 -18.70 7.13 -12.91
N THR A 412 -18.36 8.39 -12.62
CA THR A 412 -17.01 8.93 -12.83
C THR A 412 -16.03 8.33 -11.81
N ILE A 413 -14.84 7.92 -12.26
CA ILE A 413 -13.76 7.57 -11.35
C ILE A 413 -13.16 8.87 -10.83
N ILE A 414 -13.09 9.00 -9.50
CA ILE A 414 -12.50 10.16 -8.84
C ILE A 414 -11.35 9.65 -7.99
N SER A 415 -10.21 10.33 -8.01
CA SER A 415 -9.03 9.98 -7.23
C SER A 415 -8.39 11.19 -6.57
N MET A 416 -7.72 10.91 -5.46
CA MET A 416 -6.81 11.80 -4.75
C MET A 416 -5.67 10.93 -4.21
N ASP A 417 -4.55 11.53 -3.87
CA ASP A 417 -3.37 10.84 -3.35
C ASP A 417 -2.86 11.46 -2.03
N ASN A 418 -2.26 10.62 -1.18
CA ASN A 418 -1.69 11.09 0.08
C ASN A 418 -0.42 11.92 -0.13
N TYR A 419 0.33 11.68 -1.22
CA TYR A 419 1.54 12.44 -1.51
C TYR A 419 1.23 13.92 -1.70
N SER A 420 0.16 14.26 -2.44
CA SER A 420 -0.39 15.62 -2.54
C SER A 420 -0.73 16.25 -1.20
N VAL A 421 -1.41 15.51 -0.30
CA VAL A 421 -1.80 16.05 1.00
C VAL A 421 -0.58 16.27 1.90
N SER A 422 0.34 15.32 1.90
CA SER A 422 1.58 15.36 2.69
C SER A 422 2.53 16.48 2.26
N HIS A 423 2.37 16.97 1.03
CA HIS A 423 3.13 18.06 0.42
C HIS A 423 2.28 19.29 0.07
N ASP A 424 1.11 19.44 0.68
CA ASP A 424 0.36 20.69 0.60
C ASP A 424 1.10 21.75 1.45
N GLU A 425 1.85 22.62 0.80
CA GLU A 425 2.66 23.67 1.45
C GLU A 425 1.82 24.66 2.27
N ALA A 426 0.51 24.76 2.03
CA ALA A 426 -0.37 25.56 2.90
C ALA A 426 -0.58 24.86 4.26
N ILE A 427 -0.56 23.53 4.30
CA ILE A 427 -0.76 22.74 5.51
C ILE A 427 0.58 22.39 6.18
N PHE A 428 1.59 22.03 5.37
CA PHE A 428 2.91 21.59 5.81
C PHE A 428 4.01 22.45 5.16
N PRO A 429 4.28 23.67 5.65
CA PRO A 429 5.35 24.50 5.10
C PRO A 429 6.72 23.79 5.13
N ASP A 430 7.53 23.92 4.10
CA ASP A 430 8.78 23.14 3.94
C ASP A 430 8.50 21.63 3.96
N SER A 431 7.49 21.18 3.22
CA SER A 431 6.92 19.83 3.34
C SER A 431 7.93 18.71 3.09
N PHE A 432 8.98 18.95 2.32
CA PHE A 432 10.05 17.97 2.04
C PHE A 432 11.10 17.86 3.15
N THR A 433 11.03 18.69 4.19
CA THR A 433 11.94 18.65 5.34
C THR A 433 11.33 17.83 6.46
N PHE A 434 12.07 16.83 6.96
CA PHE A 434 11.68 16.03 8.12
C PHE A 434 11.82 16.88 9.39
N LYS A 435 10.69 17.33 9.94
CA LYS A 435 10.63 18.22 11.10
C LYS A 435 9.62 17.69 12.15
N PRO A 436 10.07 16.87 13.11
CA PRO A 436 9.25 16.38 14.22
C PRO A 436 8.53 17.49 15.00
N GLU A 437 9.14 18.67 15.05
CA GLU A 437 8.62 19.85 15.76
C GLU A 437 7.25 20.31 15.22
N ARG A 438 6.86 19.93 14.00
CA ARG A 438 5.52 20.24 13.46
C ARG A 438 4.39 19.65 14.30
N TRP A 439 4.68 18.60 15.06
CA TRP A 439 3.70 17.76 15.75
C TRP A 439 3.63 18.03 17.25
N LEU A 440 4.41 18.99 17.75
CA LEU A 440 4.45 19.36 19.16
C LEU A 440 3.37 20.38 19.50
N ASP A 441 2.95 20.40 20.76
CA ASP A 441 2.09 21.44 21.35
C ASP A 441 0.69 21.60 20.70
N ASP A 442 0.06 20.47 20.30
CA ASP A 442 -1.27 20.38 19.68
C ASP A 442 -1.45 21.31 18.45
N PRO A 443 -0.69 21.07 17.37
CA PRO A 443 -0.61 21.97 16.23
C PRO A 443 -1.92 22.03 15.42
N VAL A 444 -2.20 23.21 14.87
CA VAL A 444 -3.35 23.47 13.99
C VAL A 444 -2.89 23.94 12.61
N ALA A 445 -3.63 23.54 11.58
CA ALA A 445 -3.47 24.03 10.21
C ALA A 445 -4.07 25.44 10.07
N PRO A 446 -3.80 26.18 8.97
CA PRO A 446 -4.31 27.55 8.80
C PRO A 446 -5.83 27.68 8.79
N ASP A 447 -6.57 26.60 8.53
CA ASP A 447 -8.03 26.58 8.59
C ASP A 447 -8.59 26.35 10.02
N GLY A 448 -7.72 26.33 11.03
CA GLY A 448 -8.05 26.16 12.44
C GLY A 448 -8.27 24.71 12.88
N ARG A 449 -8.10 23.72 12.00
CA ARG A 449 -8.27 22.30 12.33
C ARG A 449 -6.97 21.69 12.81
N LYS A 450 -7.05 20.65 13.65
CA LYS A 450 -5.85 19.91 14.10
C LYS A 450 -5.03 19.42 12.90
N LEU A 451 -3.71 19.59 12.96
CA LEU A 451 -2.81 19.19 11.88
C LEU A 451 -2.91 17.69 11.56
N THR A 452 -3.15 16.86 12.57
CA THR A 452 -3.37 15.40 12.45
C THR A 452 -4.55 15.01 11.57
N ARG A 453 -5.48 15.95 11.30
CA ARG A 453 -6.55 15.75 10.30
C ARG A 453 -5.97 15.51 8.91
N TYR A 454 -4.87 16.17 8.57
CA TYR A 454 -4.20 16.08 7.27
C TYR A 454 -3.17 14.96 7.18
N LEU A 455 -2.92 14.24 8.29
CA LEU A 455 -2.12 13.02 8.27
C LEU A 455 -2.96 11.84 7.75
N VAL A 456 -3.05 11.74 6.42
CA VAL A 456 -3.97 10.81 5.73
C VAL A 456 -3.28 9.58 5.12
N SER A 457 -2.05 9.26 5.54
CA SER A 457 -1.28 8.09 5.07
C SER A 457 -1.98 6.74 5.30
N PHE A 458 -2.88 6.67 6.27
CA PHE A 458 -3.72 5.49 6.51
C PHE A 458 -5.06 5.51 5.76
N GLY A 459 -5.29 6.50 4.90
CA GLY A 459 -6.57 6.77 4.28
C GLY A 459 -7.65 7.19 5.28
N ARG A 460 -8.88 7.38 4.78
CA ARG A 460 -10.06 7.80 5.56
C ARG A 460 -11.29 6.99 5.13
N GLY A 461 -12.34 7.10 5.92
CA GLY A 461 -13.64 6.49 5.63
C GLY A 461 -13.70 4.98 5.83
N THR A 462 -14.70 4.35 5.22
CA THR A 462 -15.01 2.91 5.35
C THR A 462 -13.92 1.97 4.81
N ARG A 463 -12.95 2.51 4.06
CA ARG A 463 -11.81 1.79 3.47
C ARG A 463 -10.45 2.28 3.99
N SER A 464 -10.44 2.94 5.15
CA SER A 464 -9.22 3.29 5.87
C SER A 464 -8.42 2.05 6.26
N CYS A 465 -7.14 2.23 6.58
CA CYS A 465 -6.22 1.16 6.92
C CYS A 465 -6.79 0.24 8.01
N LEU A 466 -6.63 -1.07 7.81
CA LEU A 466 -7.02 -2.08 8.79
C LEU A 466 -6.08 -2.05 9.99
N GLY A 467 -4.78 -2.09 9.71
CA GLY A 467 -3.73 -2.22 10.71
C GLY A 467 -3.23 -0.91 11.32
N ILE A 468 -4.01 0.18 11.32
CA ILE A 468 -3.52 1.49 11.82
C ILE A 468 -2.98 1.40 13.25
N ASN A 469 -3.71 0.75 14.16
CA ASN A 469 -3.29 0.62 15.55
C ASN A 469 -2.03 -0.27 15.68
N LEU A 470 -1.95 -1.34 14.87
CA LEU A 470 -0.79 -2.24 14.84
C LEU A 470 0.45 -1.48 14.36
N ALA A 471 0.35 -0.72 13.27
CA ALA A 471 1.44 0.08 12.73
C ALA A 471 1.95 1.12 13.76
N TYR A 472 1.06 1.86 14.42
CA TYR A 472 1.46 2.78 15.49
C TYR A 472 2.19 2.06 16.62
N ALA A 473 1.62 0.97 17.15
CA ALA A 473 2.23 0.20 18.24
C ALA A 473 3.61 -0.31 17.86
N GLU A 474 3.74 -0.90 16.68
CA GLU A 474 4.99 -1.43 16.15
C GLU A 474 6.04 -0.34 15.98
N MET A 475 5.68 0.82 15.43
CA MET A 475 6.60 1.94 15.23
C MET A 475 7.05 2.56 16.55
N TYR A 476 6.15 2.77 17.52
CA TYR A 476 6.49 3.27 18.86
C TYR A 476 7.48 2.34 19.55
N ILE A 477 7.15 1.05 19.62
CA ILE A 477 7.97 0.03 20.28
C ILE A 477 9.32 -0.09 19.57
N SER A 478 9.34 -0.15 18.23
CA SER A 478 10.56 -0.35 17.45
C SER A 478 11.52 0.83 17.57
N LEU A 479 11.05 2.07 17.37
CA LEU A 479 11.89 3.25 17.46
C LEU A 479 12.39 3.45 18.90
N ALA A 480 11.51 3.30 19.91
CA ALA A 480 11.93 3.41 21.31
C ALA A 480 13.00 2.36 21.65
N ASN A 481 12.79 1.09 21.28
CA ASN A 481 13.75 0.02 21.58
C ASN A 481 15.12 0.25 20.96
N VAL A 482 15.14 0.50 19.66
CA VAL A 482 16.37 0.57 18.89
C VAL A 482 17.15 1.85 19.20
N TYR A 483 16.49 3.02 19.22
CA TYR A 483 17.17 4.29 19.49
C TYR A 483 17.51 4.50 20.96
N ARG A 484 16.90 3.75 21.88
CA ARG A 484 17.31 3.73 23.29
C ARG A 484 18.55 2.85 23.53
N ASN A 485 18.66 1.73 22.83
CA ASN A 485 19.70 0.72 23.11
C ASN A 485 20.99 0.94 22.31
N PHE A 486 20.94 1.51 21.11
CA PHE A 486 22.06 1.48 20.17
C PHE A 486 22.42 2.86 19.66
N GLU A 487 23.71 3.05 19.40
CA GLU A 487 24.21 4.18 18.62
C GLU A 487 24.47 3.74 17.19
N PHE A 488 24.10 4.58 16.23
CA PHE A 488 24.23 4.27 14.82
C PHE A 488 24.95 5.40 14.10
N GLU A 489 25.80 5.01 13.17
CA GLU A 489 26.43 5.90 12.20
C GLU A 489 25.94 5.52 10.80
N LEU A 490 25.46 6.47 10.00
CA LEU A 490 25.10 6.22 8.61
C LEU A 490 26.33 5.79 7.81
N PHE A 491 26.17 4.76 6.99
CA PHE A 491 27.23 4.24 6.13
C PHE A 491 26.82 4.37 4.67
N GLU A 492 27.53 5.20 3.89
CA GLU A 492 27.33 5.35 2.43
C GLU A 492 25.84 5.41 2.01
N THR A 493 25.05 6.18 2.74
CA THR A 493 23.60 6.29 2.55
C THR A 493 23.24 7.74 2.30
N SER A 494 22.46 8.00 1.24
CA SER A 494 21.97 9.32 0.89
C SER A 494 20.44 9.37 0.94
N ARG A 495 19.89 10.57 0.77
CA ARG A 495 18.44 10.80 0.78
C ARG A 495 17.71 10.04 -0.33
N GLU A 496 18.41 9.77 -1.44
CA GLU A 496 17.87 8.99 -2.56
C GLU A 496 17.46 7.57 -2.17
N SER A 497 18.01 7.03 -1.06
CA SER A 497 17.64 5.71 -0.51
C SER A 497 16.25 5.67 0.11
N VAL A 498 15.62 6.81 0.39
CA VAL A 498 14.31 6.89 1.05
C VAL A 498 13.30 7.78 0.34
N ASP A 499 13.70 8.74 -0.49
CA ASP A 499 12.75 9.57 -1.24
C ASP A 499 11.97 8.73 -2.28
N VAL A 500 10.71 9.10 -2.53
CA VAL A 500 9.91 8.45 -3.59
C VAL A 500 10.47 8.84 -4.95
N TYR A 501 10.92 7.83 -5.69
CA TYR A 501 11.37 7.99 -7.07
C TYR A 501 10.40 7.33 -8.07
N ARG A 502 9.68 6.29 -7.65
CA ARG A 502 8.64 5.60 -8.42
C ARG A 502 7.45 5.33 -7.52
N ASP A 503 6.25 5.54 -8.05
CA ASP A 503 5.03 4.97 -7.50
C ASP A 503 4.92 3.54 -8.02
N MET A 504 5.08 2.52 -7.17
CA MET A 504 4.78 1.12 -7.50
C MET A 504 3.75 0.58 -6.51
N PHE A 505 2.63 1.31 -6.36
CA PHE A 505 1.68 1.20 -5.24
C PHE A 505 2.23 1.75 -3.92
N LEU A 506 3.37 1.24 -3.50
CA LEU A 506 4.18 1.79 -2.41
C LEU A 506 5.32 2.63 -2.99
N PRO A 507 5.85 3.60 -2.22
CA PRO A 507 7.04 4.32 -2.60
C PRO A 507 8.21 3.39 -2.94
N HIS A 508 8.86 3.65 -4.06
CA HIS A 508 10.11 3.01 -4.43
C HIS A 508 11.23 4.04 -4.52
N PRO A 509 12.33 3.86 -3.78
CA PRO A 509 13.53 4.67 -3.90
C PRO A 509 14.15 4.61 -5.30
N LYS A 510 15.12 5.49 -5.53
CA LYS A 510 15.85 5.53 -6.81
C LYS A 510 16.54 4.17 -7.06
N PRO A 511 16.42 3.58 -8.27
CA PRO A 511 17.13 2.35 -8.62
C PRO A 511 18.64 2.47 -8.40
N GLY A 512 19.26 1.39 -7.92
CA GLY A 512 20.69 1.32 -7.62
C GLY A 512 21.06 1.74 -6.19
N THR A 513 20.14 2.33 -5.42
CA THR A 513 20.36 2.61 -4.00
C THR A 513 20.51 1.31 -3.20
N GLN A 514 21.32 1.39 -2.15
CA GLN A 514 21.58 0.26 -1.26
C GLN A 514 20.76 0.38 0.03
N GLY A 515 19.57 0.98 0.00
CA GLY A 515 18.73 1.18 1.19
C GLY A 515 19.40 2.04 2.26
N VAL A 516 18.95 1.90 3.52
CA VAL A 516 19.48 2.64 4.66
C VAL A 516 20.51 1.76 5.37
N ARG A 517 21.79 2.11 5.24
CA ARG A 517 22.91 1.35 5.80
C ARG A 517 23.54 2.09 6.97
N VAL A 518 23.89 1.35 8.01
CA VAL A 518 24.50 1.89 9.23
C VAL A 518 25.60 0.97 9.76
N LYS A 519 26.46 1.53 10.60
CA LYS A 519 27.26 0.78 11.58
C LYS A 519 26.64 0.94 12.95
N VAL A 520 26.71 -0.11 13.77
CA VAL A 520 26.26 -0.09 15.16
C VAL A 520 27.48 0.15 16.04
N LEU A 521 27.51 1.26 16.77
CA LEU A 521 28.67 1.72 17.52
C LEU A 521 28.85 0.98 18.84
#